data_AF-A0A1C2GKK5-F1
#
_entry.id   AF-A0A1C2GKK5-F1
#
_cell.length_a   1.000
_cell.length_b   1.000
_cell.length_c   1.000
_cell.angle_alpha   90.00
_cell.angle_beta   90.00
_cell.angle_gamma   90.00
#
_symmetry.space_group_name_H-M   'P 1'
#
loop_
_entity.id
_entity.type
_entity.pdbx_description
1 polymer ?
#
loop_
_entity_poly.entity_id
_entity_poly.type
_entity_poly.pdbx_seq_one_letter_code
_entity_poly.pdbx_strand_id
1 'polypeptide(L)'
;MKVIKLISWFLGIAMLMFGILKVLSPTINGWFAVQMKNSGLAAYIPMWVGIAGEIMVGSAFIFCLVTDKNLAKKKFRLGILLASAAIIPMMLTAIYVHLQPNVPAAVLPLKIKPPFIPAVFLLLALTNIYWIQRQIKDTD
;
A
#
# COMPACT_ATOMS: atom_id res chain seq x y z
N MET A 1 -7.18 -19.41 5.94
CA MET A 1 -7.97 -18.21 5.56
C MET A 1 -8.01 -17.08 6.59
N LYS A 2 -8.17 -17.33 7.90
CA LYS A 2 -8.30 -16.25 8.91
C LYS A 2 -7.14 -15.23 8.87
N VAL A 3 -5.89 -15.71 8.83
CA VAL A 3 -4.68 -14.85 8.77
C VAL A 3 -4.67 -13.97 7.51
N ILE A 4 -4.93 -14.54 6.33
CA ILE A 4 -5.01 -13.77 5.07
C ILE A 4 -6.04 -12.66 5.18
N LYS A 5 -7.23 -12.95 5.71
CA LYS A 5 -8.29 -11.95 5.87
C LYS A 5 -7.89 -10.85 6.84
N LEU A 6 -7.26 -11.20 7.97
CA LEU A 6 -6.80 -10.22 8.96
C LEU A 6 -5.77 -9.26 8.37
N ILE A 7 -4.72 -9.80 7.73
CA ILE A 7 -3.68 -8.99 7.08
C ILE A 7 -4.30 -8.13 5.97
N SER A 8 -5.17 -8.71 5.16
CA SER A 8 -5.84 -8.01 4.06
C SER A 8 -6.75 -6.87 4.54
N TRP A 9 -7.47 -7.05 5.66
CA TRP A 9 -8.27 -5.99 6.26
C TRP A 9 -7.40 -4.83 6.73
N PHE A 10 -6.33 -5.15 7.46
CA PHE A 10 -5.38 -4.15 7.94
C PHE A 10 -4.75 -3.36 6.77
N LEU A 11 -4.19 -4.08 5.77
CA LEU A 11 -3.60 -3.45 4.59
C LEU A 11 -4.63 -2.63 3.82
N GLY A 12 -5.84 -3.17 3.59
CA GLY A 12 -6.90 -2.49 2.85
C GLY A 12 -7.31 -1.16 3.49
N ILE A 13 -7.61 -1.19 4.79
CA ILE A 13 -8.00 0.01 5.55
C ILE A 13 -6.86 1.03 5.57
N ALA A 14 -5.64 0.60 5.90
CA ALA A 14 -4.52 1.52 6.04
C ALA A 14 -4.14 2.18 4.71
N MET A 15 -4.07 1.41 3.61
CA MET A 15 -3.77 1.95 2.28
C MET A 15 -4.84 2.96 1.84
N LEU A 16 -6.12 2.66 2.08
CA LEU A 16 -7.20 3.58 1.76
C LEU A 16 -7.12 4.86 2.60
N MET A 17 -6.84 4.74 3.90
CA MET A 17 -6.65 5.90 4.79
C MET A 17 -5.49 6.79 4.33
N PHE A 18 -4.33 6.22 4.01
CA PHE A 18 -3.19 7.01 3.53
C PHE A 18 -3.49 7.70 2.19
N GLY A 19 -4.14 6.99 1.26
CA GLY A 19 -4.57 7.58 0.00
C GLY A 19 -5.53 8.75 0.18
N ILE A 20 -6.56 8.60 1.02
CA ILE A 20 -7.51 9.67 1.34
C ILE A 20 -6.81 10.85 2.02
N LEU A 21 -5.91 10.60 2.97
CA LEU A 21 -5.16 11.66 3.65
C LEU A 21 -4.31 12.50 2.67
N LYS A 22 -3.77 11.89 1.61
CA LYS A 22 -3.06 12.61 0.54
C LYS A 22 -3.98 13.47 -0.32
N VAL A 23 -5.25 13.09 -0.47
CA VAL A 23 -6.27 13.91 -1.16
C VAL A 23 -6.66 15.11 -0.28
N LEU A 24 -6.89 14.87 1.01
CA LEU A 24 -7.40 15.88 1.94
C LEU A 24 -6.33 16.88 2.39
N SER A 25 -5.05 16.52 2.29
CA SER A 25 -3.95 17.46 2.54
C SER A 25 -3.76 18.36 1.31
N PRO A 26 -3.52 19.68 1.46
CA PRO A 26 -3.47 20.60 0.33
C PRO A 26 -2.45 20.13 -0.71
N THR A 27 -2.89 19.66 -1.88
CA THR A 27 -2.05 18.92 -2.86
C THR A 27 -0.86 19.75 -3.39
N ILE A 28 -0.89 21.07 -3.23
CA ILE A 28 0.14 22.01 -3.68
C ILE A 28 1.21 22.27 -2.61
N ASN A 29 0.85 22.28 -1.32
CA ASN A 29 1.74 22.60 -0.18
C ASN A 29 1.78 21.50 0.89
N GLY A 30 1.18 20.35 0.60
CA GLY A 30 1.02 19.24 1.53
C GLY A 30 2.30 18.43 1.67
N TRP A 31 2.38 17.67 2.76
CA TRP A 31 3.53 16.82 3.06
C TRP A 31 3.91 15.88 1.90
N PHE A 32 2.92 15.32 1.19
CA PHE A 32 3.15 14.44 0.04
C PHE A 32 3.75 15.17 -1.17
N ALA A 33 3.34 16.42 -1.41
CA ALA A 33 3.92 17.24 -2.48
C ALA A 33 5.39 17.55 -2.21
N VAL A 34 5.72 17.86 -0.96
CA VAL A 34 7.11 18.07 -0.52
C VAL A 34 7.94 16.79 -0.66
N GLN A 35 7.39 15.63 -0.30
CA GLN A 35 8.04 14.34 -0.51
C GLN A 35 8.35 14.09 -1.99
N MET A 36 7.36 14.27 -2.87
CA MET A 36 7.52 14.06 -4.32
C MET A 36 8.55 15.02 -4.94
N LYS A 37 8.53 16.30 -4.52
CA LYS A 37 9.48 17.31 -5.00
C LYS A 37 10.90 17.03 -4.50
N ASN A 38 11.07 16.86 -3.18
CA ASN A 38 12.39 16.75 -2.57
C ASN A 38 13.07 15.40 -2.82
N SER A 39 12.30 14.35 -3.11
CA SER A 39 12.85 13.07 -3.55
C SER A 39 13.25 13.05 -5.03
N GLY A 40 12.89 14.07 -5.82
CA GLY A 40 13.09 14.09 -7.27
C GLY A 40 12.09 13.25 -8.06
N LEU A 41 11.19 12.51 -7.42
CA LEU A 41 10.20 11.66 -8.10
C LEU A 41 9.20 12.44 -8.95
N ALA A 42 8.91 13.69 -8.57
CA ALA A 42 7.98 14.55 -9.33
C ALA A 42 8.41 14.80 -10.78
N ALA A 43 9.69 14.62 -11.11
CA ALA A 43 10.20 14.75 -12.48
C ALA A 43 9.84 13.55 -13.38
N TYR A 44 9.55 12.39 -12.78
CA TYR A 44 9.34 11.13 -13.51
C TYR A 44 7.94 10.57 -13.36
N ILE A 45 7.31 10.79 -12.21
CA ILE A 45 6.03 10.18 -11.85
C ILE A 45 5.06 11.28 -11.43
N PRO A 46 3.88 11.38 -12.05
CA PRO A 46 2.84 12.30 -11.62
C PRO A 46 2.39 12.00 -10.18
N MET A 47 2.18 13.04 -9.39
CA MET A 47 1.76 12.92 -7.98
C MET A 47 0.48 12.08 -7.81
N TRP A 48 -0.48 12.20 -8.73
CA TRP A 48 -1.73 11.47 -8.67
C TRP A 48 -1.56 9.95 -8.72
N VAL A 49 -0.46 9.44 -9.29
CA VAL A 49 -0.19 7.99 -9.35
C VAL A 49 -0.06 7.40 -7.95
N GLY A 50 0.65 8.08 -7.05
CA GLY A 50 0.80 7.63 -5.66
C GLY A 50 -0.51 7.68 -4.88
N ILE A 51 -1.36 8.68 -5.16
CA ILE A 51 -2.67 8.85 -4.50
C ILE A 51 -3.65 7.78 -5.00
N ALA A 52 -3.80 7.69 -6.32
CA ALA A 52 -4.72 6.75 -6.96
C ALA A 52 -4.32 5.31 -6.66
N GLY A 53 -3.02 4.99 -6.69
CA GLY A 53 -2.51 3.65 -6.37
C GLY A 53 -2.91 3.20 -4.96
N GLU A 54 -2.73 4.05 -3.95
CA GLU A 54 -3.10 3.72 -2.57
C GLU A 54 -4.61 3.54 -2.39
N ILE A 55 -5.42 4.42 -2.98
CA ILE A 55 -6.88 4.33 -2.92
C ILE A 55 -7.39 3.08 -3.65
N MET A 56 -6.88 2.80 -4.86
CA MET A 56 -7.30 1.65 -5.66
C MET A 56 -6.95 0.35 -4.97
N VAL A 57 -5.74 0.22 -4.43
CA VAL A 57 -5.30 -0.99 -3.72
C VAL A 57 -6.08 -1.19 -2.43
N GLY A 58 -6.26 -0.13 -1.64
CA GLY A 58 -7.08 -0.18 -0.42
C GLY A 58 -8.52 -0.61 -0.71
N SER A 59 -9.13 -0.01 -1.74
CA SER A 59 -10.49 -0.35 -2.19
C SER A 59 -10.58 -1.79 -2.72
N ALA A 60 -9.58 -2.27 -3.46
CA ALA A 60 -9.55 -3.63 -3.98
C ALA A 60 -9.53 -4.68 -2.86
N PHE A 61 -8.73 -4.46 -1.79
CA PHE A 61 -8.74 -5.31 -0.61
C PHE A 61 -10.12 -5.33 0.06
N ILE A 62 -10.68 -4.16 0.35
CA ILE A 62 -11.98 -4.03 1.03
C ILE A 62 -13.09 -4.69 0.20
N PHE A 63 -13.11 -4.44 -1.11
CA PHE A 63 -14.08 -5.05 -2.02
C PHE A 63 -14.01 -6.58 -1.96
N CYS A 64 -12.81 -7.16 -2.08
CA CYS A 64 -12.64 -8.62 -2.00
C CYS A 64 -13.07 -9.19 -0.64
N LEU A 65 -12.85 -8.46 0.45
CA LEU A 65 -13.17 -8.90 1.80
C LEU A 65 -14.67 -8.80 2.12
N VAL A 66 -15.33 -7.73 1.68
CA VAL A 66 -16.78 -7.54 1.86
C VAL A 66 -17.58 -8.52 1.00
N THR A 67 -17.08 -8.85 -0.19
CA THR A 67 -17.74 -9.78 -1.13
C THR A 67 -17.28 -11.22 -0.98
N ASP A 68 -16.55 -11.57 0.09
CA ASP A 68 -15.88 -12.86 0.24
C ASP A 68 -16.83 -14.08 0.19
N LYS A 69 -18.06 -13.94 0.70
CA LYS A 69 -19.11 -14.98 0.66
C LYS A 69 -19.66 -15.21 -0.74
N ASN A 70 -19.61 -14.19 -1.59
CA ASN A 70 -20.19 -14.19 -2.93
C ASN A 70 -19.14 -14.49 -4.01
N LEU A 71 -17.85 -14.36 -3.68
CA LEU A 71 -16.76 -14.64 -4.61
C LEU A 71 -16.35 -16.11 -4.58
N ALA A 72 -16.17 -16.69 -5.77
CA ALA A 72 -15.48 -17.96 -5.89
C ALA A 72 -14.09 -17.87 -5.24
N LYS A 73 -13.69 -18.90 -4.47
CA LYS A 73 -12.42 -18.93 -3.72
C LYS A 73 -11.21 -18.56 -4.59
N LYS A 74 -11.18 -18.98 -5.86
CA LYS A 74 -10.14 -18.64 -6.83
C LYS A 74 -10.09 -17.13 -7.13
N LYS A 75 -11.23 -16.49 -7.38
CA LYS A 75 -11.32 -15.04 -7.64
C LYS A 75 -10.92 -14.23 -6.41
N PHE A 76 -11.36 -14.65 -5.22
CA PHE A 76 -10.96 -14.03 -3.95
C PHE A 76 -9.45 -14.08 -3.76
N ARG A 77 -8.83 -15.27 -3.89
CA ARG A 77 -7.39 -15.46 -3.76
C ARG A 77 -6.62 -14.61 -4.77
N LEU A 78 -7.05 -14.58 -6.03
CA LEU A 78 -6.41 -13.79 -7.07
C LEU A 78 -6.51 -12.28 -6.79
N GLY A 79 -7.67 -11.78 -6.38
CA GLY A 79 -7.86 -10.36 -6.06
C GLY A 79 -6.96 -9.89 -4.92
N ILE A 80 -6.93 -10.66 -3.82
CA ILE A 80 -6.05 -10.37 -2.67
C ILE A 80 -4.57 -10.47 -3.06
N LEU A 81 -4.20 -11.45 -3.91
CA LEU A 81 -2.83 -11.62 -4.40
C LEU A 81 -2.38 -10.40 -5.22
N LEU A 82 -3.19 -9.97 -6.19
CA LEU A 82 -2.90 -8.81 -7.03
C LEU A 82 -2.81 -7.52 -6.21
N ALA A 83 -3.73 -7.31 -5.27
CA ALA A 83 -3.70 -6.16 -4.38
C ALA A 83 -2.44 -6.16 -3.48
N SER A 84 -2.04 -7.33 -2.97
CA SER A 84 -0.81 -7.48 -2.17
C SER A 84 0.44 -7.24 -3.01
N ALA A 85 0.49 -7.73 -4.24
CA ALA A 85 1.60 -7.51 -5.16
C ALA A 85 1.75 -6.02 -5.52
N ALA A 86 0.64 -5.30 -5.70
CA ALA A 86 0.66 -3.86 -5.99
C ALA A 86 1.25 -3.02 -4.85
N ILE A 87 1.20 -3.48 -3.59
CA ILE A 87 1.83 -2.81 -2.45
C ILE A 87 3.36 -2.77 -2.59
N ILE A 88 3.97 -3.78 -3.19
CA ILE A 88 5.44 -3.91 -3.27
C ILE A 88 6.09 -2.67 -3.90
N PRO A 89 5.79 -2.27 -5.15
CA PRO A 89 6.41 -1.08 -5.75
C PRO A 89 6.08 0.21 -4.99
N MET A 90 4.90 0.33 -4.40
CA MET A 90 4.53 1.50 -3.59
C MET A 90 5.40 1.61 -2.33
N MET A 91 5.62 0.51 -1.62
CA MET A 91 6.45 0.51 -0.41
C MET A 91 7.93 0.67 -0.73
N LEU A 92 8.43 0.09 -1.82
CA LEU A 92 9.80 0.34 -2.29
C LEU A 92 10.02 1.84 -2.61
N THR A 93 9.05 2.46 -3.28
CA THR A 93 9.08 3.91 -3.55
C THR A 93 9.06 4.71 -2.24
N ALA A 94 8.22 4.32 -1.27
CA ALA A 94 8.18 4.98 0.04
C ALA A 94 9.50 4.83 0.81
N ILE A 95 10.12 3.64 0.80
CA ILE A 95 11.45 3.41 1.39
C ILE A 95 12.48 4.34 0.73
N TYR A 96 12.48 4.40 -0.60
CA TYR A 96 13.36 5.32 -1.33
C TYR A 96 13.18 6.77 -0.86
N VAL A 97 11.94 7.26 -0.77
CA VAL A 97 11.63 8.62 -0.29
C VAL A 97 12.14 8.86 1.15
N HIS A 98 11.97 7.88 2.06
CA HIS A 98 12.46 7.97 3.44
C HIS A 98 13.99 8.05 3.53
N LEU A 99 14.71 7.39 2.61
CA LEU A 99 16.17 7.38 2.57
C LEU A 99 16.75 8.63 1.90
N GLN A 100 15.94 9.44 1.20
CA GLN A 100 16.43 10.66 0.57
C GLN A 100 16.82 11.72 1.61
N PRO A 101 18.04 12.29 1.56
CA PRO A 101 18.51 13.26 2.55
C PRO A 101 17.68 14.54 2.54
N ASN A 102 17.23 14.96 1.36
CA ASN A 102 16.47 16.19 1.13
C ASN A 102 15.01 16.11 1.60
N VAL A 103 14.54 14.92 2.02
CA VAL A 103 13.19 14.73 2.57
C VAL A 103 13.25 14.91 4.10
N PRO A 104 12.65 15.99 4.65
CA PRO A 104 12.67 16.23 6.09
C PRO A 104 11.72 15.27 6.82
N ALA A 105 12.07 14.90 8.05
CA ALA A 105 11.22 14.01 8.85
C ALA A 105 9.82 14.60 9.09
N ALA A 106 9.70 15.93 9.16
CA ALA A 106 8.45 16.64 9.40
C ALA A 106 7.36 16.38 8.34
N VAL A 107 7.74 15.98 7.12
CA VAL A 107 6.80 15.67 6.04
C VAL A 107 6.56 14.18 5.87
N LEU A 108 7.18 13.32 6.68
CA LEU A 108 6.96 11.88 6.63
C LEU A 108 5.72 11.48 7.43
N PRO A 109 5.04 10.38 7.07
CA PRO A 109 3.95 9.85 7.87
C PRO A 109 4.43 9.65 9.32
N LEU A 110 3.67 10.19 10.28
CA LEU A 110 3.97 10.13 11.71
C LEU A 110 5.33 10.75 12.12
N LYS A 111 5.97 11.52 11.23
CA LYS A 111 7.27 12.19 11.45
C LYS A 111 8.45 11.25 11.76
N ILE A 112 8.36 9.99 11.34
CA ILE A 112 9.40 8.97 11.56
C ILE A 112 10.33 8.93 10.34
N LYS A 113 11.63 9.21 10.52
CA LYS A 113 12.60 9.19 9.42
C LYS A 113 12.96 7.80 8.92
N PRO A 114 13.35 6.83 9.78
CA PRO A 114 13.65 5.49 9.31
C PRO A 114 12.42 4.84 8.64
N PRO A 115 12.60 4.03 7.60
CA PRO A 115 11.50 3.48 6.80
C PRO A 115 10.79 2.29 7.47
N PHE A 116 10.52 2.35 8.78
CA PHE A 116 9.87 1.27 9.52
C PHE A 116 8.45 0.99 9.01
N ILE A 117 7.65 2.04 8.82
CA ILE A 117 6.26 1.91 8.35
C ILE A 117 6.21 1.22 6.98
N PRO A 118 6.88 1.73 5.91
CA PRO A 118 6.81 1.07 4.62
C PRO A 118 7.48 -0.32 4.61
N ALA A 119 8.51 -0.56 5.42
CA ALA A 119 9.10 -1.89 5.57
C ALA A 119 8.11 -2.89 6.19
N VAL A 120 7.36 -2.51 7.24
CA VAL A 120 6.34 -3.37 7.85
C VAL A 120 5.23 -3.68 6.85
N PHE A 121 4.76 -2.68 6.10
CA PHE A 121 3.71 -2.89 5.08
C PHE A 121 4.20 -3.81 3.96
N LEU A 122 5.45 -3.66 3.52
CA LEU A 122 6.08 -4.55 2.55
C LEU A 122 6.14 -5.99 3.08
N LEU A 123 6.59 -6.19 4.33
CA LEU A 123 6.64 -7.51 4.97
C LEU A 123 5.26 -8.14 5.08
N LEU A 124 4.23 -7.37 5.45
CA LEU A 124 2.85 -7.85 5.54
C LEU A 124 2.32 -8.25 4.15
N ALA A 125 2.59 -7.46 3.11
CA ALA A 125 2.21 -7.79 1.74
C ALA A 125 2.88 -9.09 1.26
N LEU A 126 4.19 -9.25 1.48
CA LEU A 126 4.93 -10.47 1.15
C LEU A 126 4.42 -11.68 1.93
N THR A 127 4.13 -11.50 3.22
CA THR A 127 3.53 -12.54 4.08
C THR A 127 2.18 -12.98 3.53
N ASN A 128 1.33 -12.03 3.13
CA ASN A 128 0.02 -12.32 2.56
C ASN A 128 0.15 -13.12 1.25
N ILE A 129 1.05 -12.71 0.35
CA ILE A 129 1.36 -13.42 -0.90
C ILE A 129 1.80 -14.87 -0.61
N TYR A 130 2.76 -15.05 0.31
CA TYR A 130 3.26 -16.37 0.69
C TYR A 130 2.15 -17.30 1.18
N TRP A 131 1.28 -16.82 2.08
CA TRP A 131 0.18 -17.64 2.61
C TRP A 131 -0.88 -17.98 1.55
N ILE A 132 -1.12 -17.09 0.58
CA ILE A 132 -2.04 -17.36 -0.54
C ILE A 132 -1.48 -18.43 -1.45
N GLN A 133 -0.21 -18.32 -1.84
CA GLN A 133 0.46 -19.29 -2.71
C GLN A 133 0.51 -20.68 -2.06
N ARG A 134 0.82 -20.74 -0.76
CA ARG A 134 0.78 -22.00 0.00
C ARG A 134 -0.61 -22.63 -0.04
N GLN A 135 -1.66 -21.85 0.21
CA GLN A 135 -3.04 -22.37 0.14
C GLN A 135 -3.47 -22.80 -1.27
N ILE A 136 -2.92 -22.20 -2.34
CA ILE A 136 -3.22 -22.65 -3.71
C ILE A 136 -2.60 -24.04 -3.91
N LYS A 137 -1.32 -24.20 -3.57
CA LYS A 137 -0.59 -25.46 -3.71
C LYS A 137 -1.22 -26.61 -2.92
N ASP A 138 -1.81 -26.33 -1.76
CA ASP A 138 -2.49 -27.34 -0.94
C ASP A 138 -3.88 -27.76 -1.49
N THR A 139 -4.41 -27.09 -2.53
CA THR A 139 -5.74 -27.40 -3.11
C THR A 139 -5.66 -28.08 -4.49
N ASP A 140 -4.46 -28.20 -5.06
CA ASP A 140 -4.16 -28.87 -6.33
C ASP A 140 -3.60 -30.27 -6.06
#